data_AF-A0A0P1ET18-F1
#
_entry.id   AF-A0A0P1ET18-F1
#
_cell.length_a   1.000
_cell.length_b   1.000
_cell.length_c   1.000
_cell.angle_alpha   90.00
_cell.angle_beta   90.00
_cell.angle_gamma   90.00
#
_symmetry.space_group_name_H-M   'P 1'
#
loop_
_entity.id
_entity.type
_entity.pdbx_description
1 polymer ?
#
loop_
_entity_poly.entity_id
_entity_poly.type
_entity_poly.pdbx_seq_one_letter_code
_entity_poly.pdbx_strand_id
1 'polypeptide(L)'
;MKKHIFAAAVVSLISGGGAVQAEPAFGFGLSYVFGGDWALGVRVFHDNEPDEVKLALGADYKFGSGSFRPTVGVAYLADDYYLDLSLGYDTGTQALDYGLGLGASFETEEPESGGSPDVDPSDVPTTGPIGCDTATAGLRSACSN
;
A
#
# COMPACT_ATOMS: atom_id res chain seq x y z
N MET A 1 28.21 1.50 -37.57
CA MET A 1 28.75 1.19 -36.21
C MET A 1 28.79 2.48 -35.40
N LYS A 2 28.48 2.40 -34.09
CA LYS A 2 28.32 3.46 -33.05
C LYS A 2 26.83 3.71 -32.75
N LYS A 3 26.18 3.02 -31.80
CA LYS A 3 26.35 2.87 -30.33
C LYS A 3 26.21 4.19 -29.55
N HIS A 4 25.03 4.45 -28.99
CA HIS A 4 24.78 5.19 -27.74
C HIS A 4 23.46 4.61 -27.17
N ILE A 5 23.48 3.53 -26.38
CA ILE A 5 23.55 3.54 -24.90
C ILE A 5 22.83 4.77 -24.33
N PHE A 6 21.49 4.69 -24.23
CA PHE A 6 20.68 5.51 -23.33
C PHE A 6 20.11 4.58 -22.25
N ALA A 7 20.99 4.12 -21.36
CA ALA A 7 20.64 3.37 -20.17
C ALA A 7 21.52 3.90 -19.04
N ALA A 8 21.00 4.87 -18.29
CA ALA A 8 21.39 5.24 -16.93
C ALA A 8 20.94 6.69 -16.67
N ALA A 9 19.84 6.88 -15.95
CA ALA A 9 19.65 8.00 -15.01
C ALA A 9 18.23 8.02 -14.42
N VAL A 10 17.80 7.00 -13.67
CA VAL A 10 16.71 7.16 -12.69
C VAL A 10 16.94 6.18 -11.52
N VAL A 11 18.01 6.35 -10.75
CA VAL A 11 18.16 5.70 -9.43
C VAL A 11 18.87 6.68 -8.49
N SER A 12 18.21 7.77 -8.10
CA SER A 12 18.75 8.69 -7.09
C SER A 12 17.69 9.48 -6.29
N LEU A 13 16.43 9.03 -6.23
CA LEU A 13 15.36 9.76 -5.53
C LEU A 13 14.75 9.00 -4.33
N ILE A 14 15.52 8.14 -3.65
CA ILE A 14 15.04 7.38 -2.46
C ILE A 14 15.64 7.92 -1.14
N SER A 15 16.30 9.07 -1.14
CA SER A 15 17.02 9.59 0.05
C SER A 15 16.44 10.88 0.62
N GLY A 16 15.11 11.02 0.62
CA GLY A 16 14.47 12.18 1.23
C GLY A 16 12.99 12.29 0.95
N GLY A 17 12.19 11.43 1.58
CA GLY A 17 10.76 11.65 1.75
C GLY A 17 10.48 11.58 3.23
N GLY A 18 10.13 12.71 3.85
CA GLY A 18 9.41 12.63 5.10
C GLY A 18 8.19 11.74 4.89
N ALA A 19 7.72 11.09 5.95
CA ALA A 19 6.39 10.51 5.93
C ALA A 19 5.39 11.67 5.76
N VAL A 20 5.19 12.10 4.51
CA VAL A 20 3.94 12.74 4.12
C VAL A 20 2.95 11.62 4.34
N GLN A 21 2.16 11.78 5.38
CA GLN A 21 1.01 10.97 5.71
C GLN A 21 0.00 11.22 4.58
N ALA A 22 0.27 10.64 3.42
CA ALA A 22 -0.59 10.69 2.27
C ALA A 22 -1.47 9.44 2.37
N GLU A 23 -2.77 9.66 2.48
CA GLU A 23 -3.77 8.60 2.50
C GLU A 23 -3.68 7.86 1.16
N PRO A 24 -3.17 6.62 1.14
CA PRO A 24 -2.95 5.94 -0.11
C PRO A 24 -4.30 5.51 -0.68
N ALA A 25 -4.63 6.01 -1.87
CA ALA A 25 -5.79 5.52 -2.61
C ALA A 25 -5.42 4.23 -3.37
N PHE A 26 -6.40 3.33 -3.51
CA PHE A 26 -6.24 2.08 -4.25
C PHE A 26 -7.15 2.07 -5.46
N GLY A 27 -6.67 1.53 -6.57
CA GLY A 27 -7.45 1.41 -7.79
C GLY A 27 -7.48 -0.03 -8.30
N PHE A 28 -8.54 -0.38 -8.98
CA PHE A 28 -8.63 -1.60 -9.76
C PHE A 28 -9.07 -1.24 -11.17
N GLY A 29 -8.42 -1.79 -12.19
CA GLY A 29 -8.71 -1.40 -13.56
C GLY A 29 -8.17 -2.32 -14.62
N LEU A 30 -8.58 -2.00 -15.84
CA LEU A 30 -8.12 -2.64 -17.06
C LEU A 30 -7.06 -1.75 -17.71
N SER A 31 -6.02 -2.39 -18.21
CA SER A 31 -4.89 -1.75 -18.86
C SER A 31 -4.73 -2.34 -20.26
N TYR A 32 -4.68 -1.50 -21.27
CA TYR A 32 -4.26 -1.90 -22.61
C TYR A 32 -2.75 -1.74 -22.73
N VAL A 33 -2.06 -2.84 -23.02
CA VAL A 33 -0.61 -2.87 -23.21
C VAL A 33 -0.30 -2.70 -24.70
N PHE A 34 0.49 -1.68 -25.02
CA PHE A 34 0.95 -1.45 -26.39
C PHE A 34 1.78 -2.66 -26.85
N GLY A 35 1.30 -3.34 -27.87
CA GLY A 35 1.75 -4.69 -28.22
C GLY A 35 0.58 -5.65 -28.47
N GLY A 36 -0.63 -5.25 -28.10
CA GLY A 36 -1.86 -5.96 -28.44
C GLY A 36 -2.40 -6.85 -27.32
N ASP A 37 -2.11 -6.51 -26.07
CA ASP A 37 -2.53 -7.31 -24.92
C ASP A 37 -3.40 -6.51 -23.95
N TRP A 38 -4.32 -7.22 -23.29
CA TRP A 38 -5.17 -6.68 -22.23
C TRP A 38 -4.70 -7.22 -20.89
N ALA A 39 -4.64 -6.34 -19.90
CA ALA A 39 -4.24 -6.69 -18.56
C ALA A 39 -5.26 -6.17 -17.55
N LEU A 40 -5.37 -6.87 -16.43
CA LEU A 40 -6.15 -6.45 -15.28
C LEU A 40 -5.21 -6.25 -14.11
N GLY A 41 -5.37 -5.14 -13.39
CA GLY A 41 -4.44 -4.81 -12.35
C GLY A 41 -5.03 -4.03 -11.20
N VAL A 42 -4.21 -3.97 -10.16
CA VAL A 42 -4.41 -3.11 -9.01
C VAL A 42 -3.37 -1.99 -9.04
N ARG A 43 -3.78 -0.82 -8.58
CA ARG A 43 -2.94 0.37 -8.47
C ARG A 43 -2.99 0.90 -7.05
N VAL A 44 -1.89 1.49 -6.65
CA VAL A 44 -1.73 2.25 -5.41
C VAL A 44 -1.27 3.64 -5.83
N PHE A 45 -1.98 4.64 -5.35
CA PHE A 45 -1.70 6.04 -5.61
C PHE A 45 -1.07 6.66 -4.38
N HIS A 46 -0.07 7.50 -4.60
CA HIS A 46 0.65 8.14 -3.50
C HIS A 46 -0.19 9.16 -2.74
N ASP A 47 -1.24 9.73 -3.33
CA ASP A 47 -1.92 10.91 -2.78
C ASP A 47 -3.37 11.00 -3.26
N ASN A 48 -4.25 11.61 -2.45
CA ASN A 48 -5.71 11.48 -2.59
C ASN A 48 -6.43 12.72 -3.14
N GLU A 49 -5.74 13.81 -3.50
CA GLU A 49 -6.46 14.96 -4.05
C GLU A 49 -7.06 14.68 -5.43
N PRO A 50 -8.39 14.89 -5.61
CA PRO A 50 -9.06 14.75 -6.90
C PRO A 50 -8.60 15.84 -7.88
N ASP A 51 -8.72 15.55 -9.19
CA ASP A 51 -8.31 16.42 -10.30
C ASP A 51 -6.79 16.66 -10.47
N GLU A 52 -5.97 15.83 -9.85
CA GLU A 52 -4.51 15.93 -9.96
C GLU A 52 -3.85 14.70 -10.60
N VAL A 53 -2.69 14.95 -11.24
CA VAL A 53 -1.81 13.89 -11.73
C VAL A 53 -1.02 13.34 -10.55
N LYS A 54 -1.31 12.10 -10.18
CA LYS A 54 -0.65 11.38 -9.09
C LYS A 54 0.30 10.31 -9.61
N LEU A 55 1.25 9.93 -8.77
CA LEU A 55 2.14 8.81 -9.06
C LEU A 55 1.40 7.50 -8.73
N ALA A 56 1.42 6.56 -9.67
CA ALA A 56 0.78 5.26 -9.55
C ALA A 56 1.83 4.16 -9.55
N LEU A 57 1.76 3.27 -8.57
CA LEU A 57 2.47 2.00 -8.56
C LEU A 57 1.45 0.88 -8.69
N GLY A 58 1.71 -0.09 -9.54
CA GLY A 58 0.72 -1.10 -9.86
C GLY A 58 1.29 -2.46 -10.21
N ALA A 59 0.36 -3.38 -10.36
CA ALA A 59 0.62 -4.77 -10.68
C ALA A 59 -0.49 -5.25 -11.60
N ASP A 60 -0.16 -5.54 -12.86
CA ASP A 60 -1.09 -6.03 -13.85
C ASP A 60 -0.85 -7.52 -14.16
N TYR A 61 -1.92 -8.26 -14.41
CA TYR A 61 -1.90 -9.60 -14.99
C TYR A 61 -2.37 -9.55 -16.43
N LYS A 62 -1.49 -9.93 -17.36
CA LYS A 62 -1.78 -9.94 -18.81
C LYS A 62 -2.50 -11.23 -19.18
N PHE A 63 -3.67 -11.11 -19.81
CA PHE A 63 -4.46 -12.29 -20.18
C PHE A 63 -3.95 -12.97 -21.45
N GLY A 64 -3.36 -12.24 -22.39
CA GLY A 64 -2.83 -12.80 -23.63
C GLY A 64 -1.61 -13.68 -23.38
N SER A 65 -0.64 -13.17 -22.62
CA SER A 65 0.60 -13.89 -22.28
C SER A 65 0.52 -14.73 -21.00
N GLY A 66 -0.46 -14.48 -20.12
CA GLY A 66 -0.53 -15.10 -18.80
C GLY A 66 0.59 -14.67 -17.85
N SER A 67 1.19 -13.50 -18.09
CA SER A 67 2.35 -12.99 -17.34
C SER A 67 1.99 -11.87 -16.36
N PHE A 68 2.81 -11.73 -15.33
CA PHE A 68 2.72 -10.64 -14.37
C PHE A 68 3.59 -9.47 -14.80
N ARG A 69 3.06 -8.26 -14.67
CA ARG A 69 3.69 -7.00 -15.07
C ARG A 69 3.62 -6.00 -13.91
N PRO A 70 4.67 -5.88 -13.07
CA PRO A 70 4.80 -4.73 -12.18
C PRO A 70 4.88 -3.44 -13.02
N THR A 71 4.16 -2.41 -12.58
CA THR A 71 4.03 -1.14 -13.28
C THR A 71 4.32 0.05 -12.38
N VAL A 72 4.85 1.10 -12.99
CA VAL A 72 4.97 2.43 -12.40
C VAL A 72 4.52 3.46 -13.44
N GLY A 73 3.81 4.47 -13.01
CA GLY A 73 3.18 5.41 -13.92
C GLY A 73 2.65 6.65 -13.26
N VAL A 74 1.89 7.40 -14.05
CA VAL A 74 1.12 8.55 -13.60
C VAL A 74 -0.34 8.29 -13.88
N ALA A 75 -1.20 8.64 -12.93
CA ALA A 75 -2.64 8.51 -13.06
C ALA A 75 -3.30 9.86 -12.80
N TYR A 76 -4.35 10.15 -13.56
CA TYR A 76 -5.28 11.24 -13.30
C TYR A 76 -6.50 10.64 -12.60
N LEU A 77 -6.76 11.09 -11.37
CA LEU A 77 -7.89 10.64 -10.57
C LEU A 77 -9.07 11.62 -10.76
N ALA A 78 -10.23 11.07 -11.08
CA ALA A 78 -11.53 11.74 -11.04
C ALA A 78 -12.37 11.15 -9.89
N ASP A 79 -13.60 11.62 -9.69
CA ASP A 79 -14.45 11.29 -8.54
C ASP A 79 -14.62 9.77 -8.30
N ASP A 80 -14.87 9.00 -9.37
CA ASP A 80 -15.17 7.55 -9.27
C ASP A 80 -14.22 6.67 -10.10
N TYR A 81 -13.33 7.28 -10.88
CA TYR A 81 -12.48 6.58 -11.83
C TYR A 81 -11.14 7.25 -12.02
N TYR A 82 -10.18 6.48 -12.52
CA TYR A 82 -8.87 6.99 -12.90
C TYR A 82 -8.54 6.63 -14.34
N LEU A 83 -7.64 7.43 -14.93
CA LEU A 83 -6.96 7.16 -16.19
C LEU A 83 -5.46 7.18 -15.93
N ASP A 84 -4.71 6.21 -16.44
CA ASP A 84 -3.27 6.15 -16.19
C ASP A 84 -2.43 5.83 -17.42
N LEU A 85 -1.20 6.31 -17.38
CA LEU A 85 -0.13 5.92 -18.28
C LEU A 85 0.94 5.21 -17.45
N SER A 86 1.24 3.97 -17.81
CA SER A 86 2.13 3.11 -17.06
C SER A 86 3.25 2.52 -17.91
N LEU A 87 4.45 2.47 -17.34
CA LEU A 87 5.56 1.67 -17.82
C LEU A 87 5.72 0.47 -16.89
N GLY A 88 5.83 -0.72 -17.47
CA GLY A 88 5.97 -1.95 -16.70
C GLY A 88 6.95 -2.91 -17.32
N TYR A 89 7.40 -3.87 -16.53
CA TYR A 89 8.29 -4.93 -16.98
C TYR A 89 7.52 -6.24 -17.06
N ASP A 90 7.41 -6.83 -18.24
CA ASP A 90 6.76 -8.12 -18.43
C ASP A 90 7.73 -9.25 -18.05
N THR A 91 7.36 -10.04 -17.04
CA THR A 91 8.18 -11.15 -16.54
C THR A 91 8.24 -12.36 -17.48
N GLY A 92 7.27 -12.52 -18.38
CA GLY A 92 7.22 -13.59 -19.37
C GLY A 92 8.07 -13.29 -20.60
N THR A 93 7.98 -12.07 -21.15
CA THR A 93 8.75 -11.65 -22.33
C THR A 93 10.10 -11.03 -22.00
N GLN A 94 10.33 -10.70 -20.72
CA GLN A 94 11.53 -10.00 -20.24
C GLN A 94 11.74 -8.65 -20.94
N ALA A 95 10.64 -7.96 -21.23
CA ALA A 95 10.63 -6.70 -21.97
C ALA A 95 9.94 -5.59 -21.17
N LEU A 96 10.31 -4.34 -21.50
CA LEU A 96 9.61 -3.16 -21.01
C LEU A 96 8.41 -2.86 -21.92
N ASP A 97 7.25 -2.72 -21.30
CA ASP A 97 5.97 -2.52 -21.94
C ASP A 97 5.33 -1.22 -21.44
N TYR A 98 4.74 -0.47 -22.36
CA TYR A 98 3.94 0.71 -22.05
C TYR A 98 2.46 0.34 -22.07
N GLY A 99 1.66 1.00 -21.24
CA GLY A 99 0.23 0.78 -21.20
C GLY A 99 -0.55 2.04 -20.89
N LEU A 100 -1.81 2.03 -21.32
CA LEU A 100 -2.83 3.00 -20.96
C LEU A 100 -3.93 2.24 -20.23
N GLY A 101 -4.30 2.68 -19.03
CA GLY A 101 -5.32 2.03 -18.24
C GLY A 101 -6.40 2.98 -17.76
N LEU A 102 -7.50 2.37 -17.34
CA LEU A 102 -8.60 3.04 -16.66
C LEU A 102 -9.27 2.07 -15.68
N GLY A 103 -9.82 2.61 -14.61
CA GLY A 103 -10.42 1.79 -13.58
C GLY A 103 -11.16 2.60 -12.54
N ALA A 104 -11.72 1.90 -11.57
CA ALA A 104 -12.32 2.52 -10.39
C ALA A 104 -11.23 2.77 -9.35
N SER A 105 -11.24 3.96 -8.75
CA SER A 105 -10.44 4.31 -7.58
C SER A 105 -11.31 4.22 -6.34
N PHE A 106 -10.68 3.84 -5.23
CA PHE A 106 -11.26 3.75 -3.91
C PHE A 106 -10.31 4.45 -2.94
N GLU A 107 -10.86 5.37 -2.19
CA GLU A 107 -10.14 6.07 -1.13
C GLU A 107 -10.10 5.14 0.08
N THR A 108 -8.93 5.01 0.69
CA THR A 108 -8.84 4.34 1.99
C THR A 108 -8.91 5.43 3.03
N GLU A 109 -10.06 5.54 3.70
CA GLU A 109 -10.13 6.27 4.96
C GLU A 109 -9.08 5.66 5.88
N GLU A 110 -8.18 6.49 6.42
CA GLU A 110 -7.18 6.07 7.38
C GLU A 110 -7.88 5.21 8.45
N PRO A 111 -7.43 3.96 8.72
CA PRO A 111 -7.82 3.34 9.97
C PRO A 111 -7.24 4.26 11.02
N GLU A 112 -8.13 5.03 11.68
CA GLU A 112 -7.89 5.76 12.92
C GLU A 112 -6.76 5.02 13.62
N SER A 113 -5.54 5.59 13.58
CA SER A 113 -4.38 5.00 14.20
C SER A 113 -4.78 4.81 15.64
N GLY A 114 -5.23 3.59 15.98
CA GLY A 114 -5.78 3.25 17.26
C GLY A 114 -4.77 3.75 18.25
N GLY A 115 -5.15 4.82 18.95
CA GLY A 115 -4.26 5.53 19.83
C GLY A 115 -3.53 4.47 20.63
N SER A 116 -2.19 4.59 20.70
CA SER A 116 -1.47 3.85 21.73
C SER A 116 -2.32 3.96 22.98
N PRO A 117 -2.75 2.84 23.61
CA PRO A 117 -3.51 2.96 24.84
C PRO A 117 -2.65 3.83 25.75
N ASP A 118 -3.13 5.05 26.00
CA ASP A 118 -2.63 5.90 27.06
C ASP A 118 -2.84 5.04 28.30
N VAL A 119 -1.79 4.33 28.70
CA VAL A 119 -1.74 3.73 30.02
C VAL A 119 -1.64 4.93 30.94
N ASP A 120 -2.81 5.41 31.37
CA ASP A 120 -2.89 6.40 32.43
C ASP A 120 -2.10 5.82 33.62
N PRO A 121 -0.99 6.45 34.06
CA PRO A 121 -0.25 5.98 35.23
C PRO A 121 -1.10 6.02 36.51
N SER A 122 -2.31 6.59 36.46
CA SER A 122 -3.30 6.58 37.54
C SER A 122 -4.02 5.24 37.70
N ASP A 123 -3.98 4.34 36.72
CA ASP A 123 -4.58 2.99 36.80
C ASP A 123 -3.62 1.93 37.37
N VAL A 124 -2.44 2.32 37.89
CA VAL A 124 -1.62 1.42 38.70
C VAL A 124 -2.33 1.25 40.06
N PRO A 125 -2.88 0.05 40.39
CA PRO A 125 -3.36 -0.18 41.74
C PRO A 125 -2.17 -0.03 42.69
N THR A 126 -2.20 1.03 43.49
CA THR A 126 -1.31 1.19 44.63
C THR A 126 -1.45 -0.06 45.49
N THR A 127 -0.39 -0.86 45.53
CA THR A 127 -0.22 -2.01 46.41
C THR A 127 -0.23 -1.51 47.86
N GLY A 128 -1.42 -1.32 48.41
CA GLY A 128 -1.69 -1.32 49.83
C GLY A 128 -1.46 -2.74 50.40
N PRO A 129 -1.17 -2.86 51.69
CA PRO A 129 -0.53 -4.03 52.26
C PRO A 129 -1.36 -5.30 52.05
N ILE A 130 -0.65 -6.38 51.75
CA ILE A 130 -1.15 -7.74 51.51
C ILE A 130 -2.06 -8.14 52.68
N GLY A 131 -3.36 -7.98 52.48
CA GLY A 131 -4.41 -8.47 53.36
C GLY A 131 -5.08 -9.64 52.67
N CYS A 132 -4.82 -10.85 53.17
CA CYS A 132 -5.69 -12.01 52.93
C CYS A 132 -7.14 -11.57 53.15
N ASP A 133 -8.05 -11.86 52.21
CA ASP A 133 -9.27 -12.57 52.58
C ASP A 133 -10.12 -13.01 51.39
N THR A 134 -10.42 -14.30 51.44
CA THR A 134 -11.64 -14.95 50.93
C THR A 134 -11.73 -15.31 49.44
N ALA A 135 -10.99 -16.38 49.10
CA ALA A 135 -11.51 -17.37 48.15
C ALA A 135 -12.72 -18.11 48.77
N THR A 136 -13.87 -18.08 48.10
CA THR A 136 -14.94 -19.08 48.20
C THR A 136 -15.51 -19.21 46.78
N ALA A 137 -15.37 -20.31 46.04
CA ALA A 137 -15.21 -21.71 46.43
C ALA A 137 -14.28 -22.45 45.46
N GLY A 138 -13.31 -23.19 46.00
CA GLY A 138 -12.49 -24.12 45.21
C GLY A 138 -11.10 -24.34 45.77
N LEU A 139 -11.01 -25.25 46.76
CA LEU A 139 -9.81 -25.91 47.26
C LEU A 139 -8.74 -25.07 47.99
N ARG A 140 -8.64 -25.42 49.27
CA ARG A 140 -7.55 -25.18 50.23
C ARG A 140 -6.18 -25.58 49.65
N SER A 141 -5.15 -24.76 49.90
CA SER A 141 -3.95 -25.12 50.68
C SER A 141 -2.73 -24.29 50.30
N ALA A 142 -2.06 -23.76 51.34
CA ALA A 142 -0.65 -23.35 51.43
C ALA A 142 -0.23 -21.91 51.05
N CYS A 143 0.19 -21.18 52.11
CA CYS A 143 1.24 -20.14 52.25
C CYS A 143 0.84 -19.34 53.52
N SER A 144 1.24 -19.61 54.77
CA SER A 144 2.50 -19.96 55.45
C SER A 144 3.60 -18.89 55.43
N ASN A 145 3.70 -18.23 56.60
CA ASN A 145 4.71 -17.33 57.15
C ASN A 145 4.72 -15.86 56.71
#